data_AF-R6NAF5-F1
#
_entry.id   AF-R6NAF5-F1
#
_cell.length_a   1.000
_cell.length_b   1.000
_cell.length_c   1.000
_cell.angle_alpha   90.00
_cell.angle_beta   90.00
_cell.angle_gamma   90.00
#
_symmetry.space_group_name_H-M   'P 1'
#
loop_
_entity.id
_entity.type
_entity.pdbx_description
1 polymer ?
#
loop_
_entity_poly.entity_id
_entity_poly.type
_entity_poly.pdbx_seq_one_letter_code
_entity_poly.pdbx_strand_id
1 'polypeptide(L)'
;MDRAYSALVEILGLHCECPIFGCLRFRRQCTNGKVSSSAKLVLKVPDECVKLTEYSVWADFMYHIQYTKPADYTMVAVDSVEQLSQAQLDKMIHSLKKQRRPLAYHCPQAILEEIRPEWLVDFSLHNKESFWQRRKR
;
A
#
# COMPACT_ATOMS: atom_id res chain seq x y z
N MET A 1 -11.54 -10.12 -9.49
CA MET A 1 -10.67 -9.31 -8.62
C MET A 1 -9.41 -10.12 -8.33
N ASP A 2 -8.24 -9.48 -8.28
CA ASP A 2 -6.98 -10.16 -7.95
C ASP A 2 -7.00 -10.59 -6.47
N ARG A 3 -6.77 -11.89 -6.24
CA ARG A 3 -6.83 -12.57 -4.93
C ARG A 3 -5.94 -11.87 -3.90
N ALA A 4 -4.83 -11.30 -4.33
CA ALA A 4 -3.89 -10.57 -3.49
C ALA A 4 -4.55 -9.36 -2.82
N TYR A 5 -5.24 -8.52 -3.61
CA TYR A 5 -5.93 -7.35 -3.09
C TYR A 5 -7.15 -7.74 -2.25
N SER A 6 -7.91 -8.78 -2.63
CA SER A 6 -9.04 -9.27 -1.83
C SER A 6 -8.62 -9.66 -0.42
N ALA A 7 -7.56 -10.47 -0.30
CA ALA A 7 -7.05 -10.88 1.01
C ALA A 7 -6.49 -9.68 1.80
N LEU A 8 -5.81 -8.76 1.13
CA LEU A 8 -5.27 -7.56 1.79
C LEU A 8 -6.38 -6.66 2.34
N VAL A 9 -7.46 -6.45 1.58
CA VAL A 9 -8.67 -5.72 1.99
C VAL A 9 -9.27 -6.37 3.25
N GLU A 10 -9.42 -7.69 3.25
CA GLU A 10 -9.95 -8.44 4.38
C GLU A 10 -9.06 -8.32 5.63
N ILE A 11 -7.74 -8.51 5.47
CA ILE A 11 -6.77 -8.40 6.57
C ILE A 11 -6.80 -7.01 7.22
N LEU A 12 -6.93 -5.96 6.40
CA LEU A 12 -6.93 -4.57 6.85
C LEU A 12 -8.31 -4.10 7.35
N GLY A 13 -9.36 -4.92 7.15
CA GLY A 13 -10.73 -4.60 7.50
C GLY A 13 -11.29 -3.44 6.69
N LEU A 14 -11.01 -3.43 5.39
CA LEU A 14 -11.42 -2.38 4.45
C LEU A 14 -12.72 -2.76 3.73
N HIS A 15 -13.48 -1.75 3.30
CA HIS A 15 -14.74 -1.87 2.58
C HIS A 15 -14.62 -1.29 1.15
N CYS A 16 -13.65 -1.79 0.38
CA CYS A 16 -13.45 -1.36 -1.00
C CYS A 16 -13.10 -2.54 -1.92
N GLU A 17 -13.27 -2.34 -3.24
CA GLU A 17 -12.84 -3.34 -4.23
C GLU A 17 -11.31 -3.34 -4.38
N CYS A 18 -10.69 -2.15 -4.35
CA CYS A 18 -9.25 -1.99 -4.50
C CYS A 18 -8.75 -0.88 -3.57
N PRO A 19 -7.79 -1.18 -2.68
CA PRO A 19 -7.23 -0.19 -1.78
C PRO A 19 -6.32 0.79 -2.51
N ILE A 20 -6.35 2.05 -2.07
CA ILE A 20 -5.50 3.11 -2.62
C ILE A 20 -4.29 3.29 -1.71
N PHE A 21 -3.10 3.14 -2.29
CA PHE A 21 -1.83 3.30 -1.56
C PHE A 21 -1.31 4.73 -1.68
N GLY A 22 -1.00 5.32 -0.53
CA GLY A 22 -0.48 6.66 -0.39
C GLY A 22 0.80 6.70 0.43
N CYS A 23 1.61 7.74 0.22
CA CYS A 23 2.77 8.02 1.05
C CYS A 23 2.44 9.08 2.09
N LEU A 24 2.89 8.89 3.33
CA LEU A 24 2.80 9.94 4.34
C LEU A 24 3.78 11.09 4.02
N ARG A 25 3.31 12.32 4.22
CA ARG A 25 4.14 13.53 4.08
C ARG A 25 5.23 13.52 5.17
N PHE A 26 6.44 13.94 4.80
CA PHE A 26 7.60 14.03 5.71
C PHE A 26 8.04 12.69 6.33
N ARG A 27 7.64 11.57 5.74
CA ARG A 27 8.12 10.23 6.09
C ARG A 27 8.89 9.62 4.93
N ARG A 28 9.65 8.56 5.21
CA ARG A 28 10.30 7.76 4.18
C ARG A 28 9.23 7.24 3.21
N GLN A 29 9.53 7.31 1.92
CA GLN A 29 8.60 6.94 0.85
C GLN A 29 9.24 5.90 -0.06
N CYS A 30 8.46 4.92 -0.49
CA CYS A 30 8.81 4.02 -1.59
C CYS A 30 7.95 4.39 -2.79
N THR A 31 8.43 5.32 -3.63
CA THR A 31 7.70 5.80 -4.80
C THR A 31 8.12 5.09 -6.08
N ASN A 32 7.80 3.80 -6.20
CA ASN A 32 8.07 3.05 -7.44
C ASN A 32 7.06 3.32 -8.57
N GLY A 33 6.02 4.14 -8.33
CA GLY A 33 4.92 4.38 -9.27
C GLY A 33 4.97 5.68 -10.08
N LYS A 34 6.04 6.48 -9.99
CA LYS A 34 6.13 7.73 -10.77
C LYS A 34 6.44 7.45 -12.23
N VAL A 35 5.42 7.50 -13.08
CA VAL A 35 5.54 7.46 -14.54
C VAL A 35 5.24 8.83 -15.16
N SER A 36 5.63 9.02 -16.42
CA SER A 36 5.56 10.34 -17.09
C SER A 36 4.16 10.93 -17.27
N SER A 37 3.10 10.15 -16.99
CA SER A 37 1.69 10.54 -17.03
C SER A 37 1.03 10.60 -15.65
N SER A 38 1.79 10.50 -14.56
CA SER A 38 1.24 10.47 -13.21
C SER A 38 0.78 11.85 -12.72
N ALA A 39 -0.29 11.88 -11.93
CA ALA A 39 -0.67 13.04 -11.14
C ALA A 39 -0.23 12.81 -9.69
N LYS A 40 0.29 13.85 -9.04
CA LYS A 40 0.51 13.86 -7.60
C LYS A 40 -0.64 14.59 -6.95
N LEU A 41 -1.33 13.91 -6.03
CA LEU A 41 -2.34 14.50 -5.17
C LEU A 41 -1.78 14.65 -3.76
N VAL A 42 -2.03 15.78 -3.13
CA VAL A 42 -1.77 16.00 -1.70
C VAL A 42 -3.12 16.05 -1.01
N LEU A 43 -3.35 15.08 -0.14
CA LEU A 43 -4.62 14.91 0.55
C LEU A 43 -4.46 15.22 2.05
N LYS A 44 -5.49 15.84 2.64
CA LYS A 44 -5.70 15.96 4.08
C LYS A 44 -6.85 15.04 4.46
N VAL A 45 -6.52 13.76 4.62
CA VAL A 45 -7.47 12.70 4.95
C VAL A 45 -7.70 12.65 6.46
N PRO A 46 -8.94 12.47 6.94
CA PRO A 46 -9.22 12.19 8.35
C PRO A 46 -8.54 10.91 8.84
N ASP A 47 -8.07 10.89 10.09
CA ASP A 47 -7.29 9.77 10.64
C ASP A 47 -8.08 8.44 10.64
N GLU A 48 -9.39 8.49 10.83
CA GLU A 48 -10.30 7.35 10.80
C GLU A 48 -10.40 6.68 9.42
N CYS A 49 -10.12 7.42 8.35
CA CYS A 49 -10.15 6.95 6.97
C CYS A 49 -8.78 6.42 6.49
N VAL A 50 -7.77 6.39 7.37
CA VAL A 50 -6.41 5.97 7.03
C VAL A 50 -6.04 4.71 7.81
N LYS A 51 -5.68 3.65 7.09
CA LYS A 51 -4.90 2.54 7.66
C LYS A 51 -3.41 2.74 7.37
N LEU A 52 -2.57 2.33 8.31
CA LEU A 52 -1.12 2.35 8.13
C LEU A 52 -0.56 0.93 8.09
N THR A 53 0.39 0.73 7.19
CA THR A 53 1.21 -0.49 7.09
C THR A 53 2.66 -0.13 6.80
N GLU A 54 3.56 -1.08 7.01
CA GLU A 54 4.95 -1.00 6.53
C GLU A 54 5.01 -1.38 5.06
N TYR A 55 5.73 -0.61 4.24
CA TYR A 55 5.82 -0.87 2.80
C TYR A 55 6.25 -2.31 2.49
N SER A 56 7.32 -2.78 3.12
CA SER A 56 7.85 -4.13 2.85
C SER A 56 6.83 -5.21 3.22
N VAL A 57 6.08 -5.04 4.30
CA VAL A 57 5.17 -6.08 4.78
C VAL A 57 4.02 -6.34 3.82
N TRP A 58 3.34 -5.29 3.31
CA TRP A 58 2.25 -5.52 2.37
C TRP A 58 2.78 -5.97 1.01
N ALA A 59 3.91 -5.43 0.55
CA ALA A 59 4.51 -5.83 -0.72
C ALA A 59 4.95 -7.30 -0.70
N ASP A 60 5.60 -7.73 0.38
CA ASP A 60 5.99 -9.12 0.59
C ASP A 60 4.76 -10.01 0.68
N PHE A 61 3.70 -9.60 1.39
CA PHE A 61 2.47 -10.38 1.45
C PHE A 61 1.84 -10.57 0.06
N MET A 62 1.73 -9.50 -0.73
CA MET A 62 1.19 -9.54 -2.10
C MET A 62 2.00 -10.48 -3.00
N TYR A 63 3.33 -10.51 -2.84
CA TYR A 63 4.20 -11.43 -3.58
C TYR A 63 4.02 -12.89 -3.14
N HIS A 64 3.90 -13.13 -1.84
CA HIS A 64 3.86 -14.48 -1.27
C HIS A 64 2.47 -15.14 -1.29
N ILE A 65 1.39 -14.39 -1.58
CA ILE A 65 0.04 -14.95 -1.55
C ILE A 65 -0.16 -16.13 -2.52
N GLN A 66 0.61 -16.17 -3.62
CA GLN A 66 0.60 -17.29 -4.57
C GLN A 66 0.99 -18.64 -3.94
N TYR A 67 1.73 -18.62 -2.82
CA TYR A 67 2.18 -19.79 -2.06
C TYR A 67 1.20 -20.22 -0.94
N THR A 68 0.04 -19.57 -0.85
CA THR A 68 -1.01 -19.87 0.14
C THR A 68 -2.15 -20.67 -0.47
N LYS A 69 -2.90 -21.42 0.34
CA LYS A 69 -4.00 -22.27 -0.15
C LYS A 69 -5.06 -21.45 -0.88
N PRO A 70 -5.51 -21.85 -2.09
CA PRO A 70 -6.44 -21.05 -2.90
C PRO A 70 -7.68 -20.53 -2.17
N ALA A 71 -8.26 -21.35 -1.28
CA ALA A 71 -9.46 -21.01 -0.50
C ALA A 71 -9.16 -20.38 0.87
N ASP A 72 -7.90 -20.37 1.32
CA ASP A 72 -7.50 -19.88 2.65
C ASP A 72 -6.10 -19.27 2.59
N TYR A 73 -6.04 -17.94 2.46
CA TYR A 73 -4.79 -17.20 2.40
C TYR A 73 -4.02 -17.19 3.73
N THR A 74 -4.61 -17.69 4.82
CA THR A 74 -3.97 -17.78 6.13
C THR A 74 -3.12 -19.04 6.29
N MET A 75 -3.20 -19.97 5.32
CA MET A 75 -2.44 -21.21 5.33
C MET A 75 -1.49 -21.31 4.14
N VAL A 76 -0.26 -21.72 4.39
CA VAL A 76 0.71 -22.09 3.33
C VAL A 76 0.23 -23.35 2.60
N ALA A 77 0.40 -23.38 1.28
CA ALA A 77 0.14 -24.57 0.47
C ALA A 77 1.23 -25.64 0.71
N VAL A 78 0.84 -26.92 0.74
CA VAL A 78 1.74 -28.04 1.13
C VAL A 78 2.98 -28.14 0.23
N ASP A 79 2.83 -27.80 -1.04
CA ASP A 79 3.87 -27.79 -2.06
C ASP A 79 4.78 -26.54 -2.03
N SER A 80 4.46 -25.55 -1.20
CA SER A 80 5.08 -24.23 -1.22
C SER A 80 5.87 -23.88 0.06
N VAL A 81 6.13 -24.88 0.91
CA VAL A 81 6.77 -24.72 2.23
C VAL A 81 8.23 -24.26 2.12
N GLU A 82 8.90 -24.55 1.01
CA GLU A 82 10.28 -24.09 0.75
C GLU A 82 10.35 -22.58 0.44
N GLN A 83 9.26 -22.02 -0.10
CA GLN A 83 9.18 -20.62 -0.53
C GLN A 83 8.63 -19.71 0.57
N LEU A 84 7.70 -20.22 1.39
CA LEU A 84 7.07 -19.47 2.47
C LEU A 84 6.81 -20.39 3.66
N SER A 85 7.39 -20.08 4.82
CA SER A 85 7.02 -20.77 6.05
C SER A 85 5.72 -20.20 6.64
N GLN A 86 4.96 -21.04 7.34
CA GLN A 86 3.74 -20.60 8.06
C GLN A 86 4.04 -19.48 9.06
N ALA A 87 5.17 -19.56 9.78
CA ALA A 87 5.57 -18.54 10.74
C ALA A 87 5.85 -17.16 10.09
N GLN A 88 6.40 -17.14 8.86
CA GLN A 88 6.58 -15.90 8.10
C GLN A 88 5.23 -15.32 7.69
N LEU A 89 4.32 -16.15 7.18
CA LEU A 89 2.97 -15.73 6.82
C LEU A 89 2.21 -15.14 8.02
N ASP A 90 2.19 -15.86 9.14
CA ASP A 90 1.52 -15.43 10.37
C ASP A 90 2.07 -14.08 10.87
N LYS A 91 3.40 -13.91 10.81
CA LYS A 91 4.06 -12.65 11.18
C LYS A 91 3.66 -11.50 10.25
N MET A 92 3.56 -11.74 8.95
CA MET A 92 3.10 -10.74 7.98
C MET A 92 1.65 -10.34 8.27
N ILE A 93 0.73 -11.32 8.38
CA ILE A 93 -0.69 -11.09 8.66
C ILE A 93 -0.86 -10.33 9.99
N HIS A 94 -0.15 -10.75 11.04
CA HIS A 94 -0.19 -10.07 12.34
C HIS A 94 0.29 -8.62 12.23
N SER A 95 1.36 -8.38 11.48
CA SER A 95 1.89 -7.03 11.28
C SER A 95 0.93 -6.14 10.48
N LEU A 96 0.23 -6.68 9.48
CA LEU A 96 -0.78 -5.97 8.70
C LEU A 96 -2.00 -5.59 9.54
N LYS A 97 -2.47 -6.50 10.40
CA LYS A 97 -3.60 -6.24 11.33
C LYS A 97 -3.27 -5.19 12.39
N LYS A 98 -2.00 -5.08 12.79
CA LYS A 98 -1.58 -4.21 13.91
C LYS A 98 -1.30 -2.77 13.48
N GLN A 99 -2.22 -1.88 13.81
CA GLN A 99 -2.01 -0.43 13.67
C GLN A 99 -0.99 0.08 14.70
N ARG A 100 -0.10 0.98 14.25
CA ARG A 100 0.94 1.61 15.06
C ARG A 100 0.96 3.11 14.77
N ARG A 101 1.66 3.88 15.61
CA ARG A 101 1.89 5.30 15.34
C ARG A 101 2.77 5.44 14.09
N PRO A 102 2.61 6.49 13.26
CA PRO A 102 3.40 6.67 12.04
C PRO A 102 4.93 6.56 12.21
N LEU A 103 5.45 7.00 13.37
CA LEU A 103 6.88 6.96 13.71
C LEU A 103 7.41 5.57 14.04
N ALA A 104 6.53 4.60 14.33
CA ALA A 104 6.91 3.22 14.63
C ALA A 104 7.09 2.37 13.37
N TYR A 105 6.80 2.93 12.19
CA TYR A 105 7.07 2.32 10.90
C TYR A 105 8.36 2.90 10.32
N HIS A 106 9.12 2.05 9.63
CA HIS A 106 10.34 2.45 8.96
C HIS A 106 10.03 3.17 7.63
N CYS A 107 9.11 2.61 6.84
CA CYS A 107 8.58 3.18 5.61
C CYS A 107 7.05 3.05 5.60
N PRO A 108 6.33 3.95 6.32
CA PRO A 108 4.88 3.87 6.40
C PRO A 108 4.22 4.09 5.03
N GLN A 109 3.22 3.26 4.76
CA GLN A 109 2.27 3.43 3.66
C GLN A 109 0.87 3.66 4.23
N ALA A 110 0.22 4.70 3.74
CA ALA A 110 -1.18 4.96 3.98
C ALA A 110 -2.00 4.11 3.01
N ILE A 111 -3.09 3.54 3.51
CA ILE A 111 -4.05 2.79 2.72
C ILE A 111 -5.43 3.39 2.95
N LEU A 112 -6.10 3.73 1.85
CA LEU A 112 -7.42 4.36 1.82
C LEU A 112 -8.41 3.47 1.07
N GLU A 113 -9.67 3.50 1.49
CA GLU A 113 -10.77 2.85 0.78
C GLU A 113 -11.20 3.64 -0.46
N GLU A 114 -11.07 4.96 -0.40
CA GLU A 114 -11.49 5.90 -1.44
C GLU A 114 -10.68 7.20 -1.37
N ILE A 115 -10.88 8.09 -2.35
CA ILE A 115 -10.42 9.49 -2.29
C ILE A 115 -11.64 10.37 -2.47
N ARG A 116 -11.86 11.30 -1.54
CA ARG A 116 -12.93 12.29 -1.64
C ARG A 116 -12.39 13.67 -2.05
N PRO A 117 -13.10 14.44 -2.89
CA PRO A 117 -12.65 15.76 -3.35
C PRO A 117 -12.34 16.74 -2.22
N GLU A 118 -13.10 16.71 -1.13
CA GLU A 118 -12.92 17.58 0.03
C GLU A 118 -11.59 17.37 0.77
N TRP A 119 -10.90 16.25 0.54
CA TRP A 119 -9.58 15.99 1.10
C TRP A 119 -8.46 16.62 0.27
N LEU A 120 -8.72 17.03 -0.97
CA LEU A 120 -7.69 17.54 -1.87
C LEU A 120 -7.19 18.91 -1.41
N VAL A 121 -5.89 18.98 -1.13
CA VAL A 121 -5.20 20.23 -0.73
C VAL A 121 -4.43 20.81 -1.91
N ASP A 122 -3.77 19.96 -2.69
CA ASP A 122 -2.91 20.38 -3.79
C ASP A 122 -2.81 19.25 -4.83
N PHE A 123 -2.60 19.60 -6.09
CA PHE A 123 -2.36 18.63 -7.16
C PHE A 123 -1.32 19.14 -8.15
N SER A 124 -0.51 18.24 -8.69
CA SER A 124 0.41 18.55 -9.77
C SER A 124 0.42 17.45 -10.82
N LEU A 125 0.28 17.84 -12.09
CA LEU A 125 0.39 16.93 -13.23
C LEU A 125 1.86 16.82 -13.64
N HIS A 126 2.38 15.59 -13.78
CA HIS A 126 3.66 15.39 -14.43
C HIS A 126 3.46 15.57 -15.95
N ASN A 127 3.75 16.75 -16.48
CA ASN A 127 3.79 16.98 -17.93
C ASN A 127 5.25 17.08 -18.40
N LYS A 128 5.63 16.31 -19.44
CA LYS A 128 6.99 16.28 -20.01
C LYS A 128 7.53 17.67 -20.39
N GLU A 129 6.67 18.64 -20.68
CA GLU A 129 7.05 20.01 -21.07
C GLU A 129 7.70 20.82 -19.93
N SER A 130 7.35 20.53 -18.67
CA SER A 130 7.82 21.30 -17.52
C SER A 130 9.29 21.06 -17.16
N PHE A 131 9.89 19.95 -17.63
CA PHE A 131 11.30 19.64 -17.40
C PHE A 131 12.24 20.47 -18.30
N TRP A 132 11.81 20.78 -19.53
CA TRP A 132 12.60 21.59 -20.47
C TRP A 132 12.43 23.10 -20.26
N GLN A 133 11.30 23.57 -19.75
CA GLN A 133 11.10 25.00 -19.47
C GLN A 133 11.85 25.48 -18.22
N ARG A 134 12.12 24.61 -17.23
CA ARG A 134 12.85 24.97 -16.01
C ARG A 134 14.37 25.09 -16.17
N ARG A 135 14.94 24.58 -17.27
CA ARG A 135 16.39 24.67 -17.59
C ARG A 135 16.78 25.89 -18.44
N LYS A 136 15.80 26.72 -18.85
CA LYS A 136 16.02 27.94 -19.65
C LYS A 136 15.83 29.23 -18.85
N ARG A 137 15.81 29.17 -17.51
CA ARG A 137 15.87 30.33 -16.63
C ARG A 137 17.15 30.30 -15.82
#